data_AF-A0AAW8IF09-F1
#
_entry.id   AF-A0AAW8IF09-F1
#
_cell.length_a   1.000
_cell.length_b   1.000
_cell.length_c   1.000
_cell.angle_alpha   90.00
_cell.angle_beta   90.00
_cell.angle_gamma   90.00
#
_symmetry.space_group_name_H-M   'P 1'
#
loop_
_entity.id
_entity.type
_entity.pdbx_description
1 polymer ?
#
loop_
_entity_poly.entity_id
_entity_poly.type
_entity_poly.pdbx_seq_one_letter_code
_entity_poly.pdbx_strand_id
1 'polypeptide(L)'
;MEIKYIVRKTGQIQREVPPAERMLKFLYHHPFGKTAILPLVKQKIVSDWYGRKMYKKSSVKRIKSFVDTLKIDMSESEKNMGDFSSFNDFIFRKLKTGARTIEDGLVSPGDGKIIAFENVADVHEFYVKGQRFTLEGFLRNKELARSFENSSIFYFKACSQ
;
A
#
# COMPACT_ATOMS: atom_id res chain seq x y z
N MET A 1 14.70 7.91 -0.02
CA MET A 1 13.85 6.95 0.70
C MET A 1 14.14 5.56 0.15
N GLU A 2 14.93 4.80 0.89
CA GLU A 2 15.13 3.37 0.63
C GLU A 2 14.26 2.61 1.62
N ILE A 3 13.38 1.74 1.14
CA ILE A 3 12.53 0.90 1.99
C ILE A 3 13.05 -0.52 1.86
N LYS A 4 13.50 -1.10 2.97
CA LYS A 4 13.96 -2.48 3.06
C LYS A 4 12.94 -3.32 3.83
N TYR A 5 12.78 -4.57 3.45
CA TYR A 5 11.92 -5.51 4.15
C TYR A 5 12.52 -6.92 4.09
N ILE A 6 12.19 -7.76 5.06
CA ILE A 6 12.66 -9.14 5.13
C ILE A 6 11.61 -10.06 4.52
N VAL A 7 12.02 -10.94 3.62
CA VAL A 7 11.14 -12.00 3.10
C VAL A 7 11.13 -13.15 4.11
N ARG A 8 9.99 -13.38 4.77
CA ARG A 8 9.84 -14.37 5.85
C ARG A 8 10.32 -15.77 5.46
N LYS A 9 10.05 -16.22 4.23
CA LYS A 9 10.41 -17.57 3.76
C LYS A 9 11.91 -17.78 3.57
N THR A 10 12.65 -16.73 3.19
CA THR A 10 14.08 -16.85 2.82
C THR A 10 15.00 -16.12 3.79
N GLY A 11 14.47 -15.28 4.68
CA GLY A 11 15.23 -14.39 5.56
C GLY A 11 15.97 -13.25 4.84
N GLN A 12 15.85 -13.14 3.51
CA GLN A 12 16.60 -12.17 2.73
C GLN A 12 16.00 -10.78 2.83
N ILE A 13 16.88 -9.78 2.91
CA ILE A 13 16.50 -8.37 2.85
C ILE A 13 16.31 -7.98 1.38
N GLN A 14 15.14 -7.45 1.06
CA GLN A 14 14.80 -6.93 -0.25
C GLN A 14 14.45 -5.44 -0.17
N ARG A 15 14.69 -4.74 -1.29
CA ARG A 15 14.30 -3.34 -1.46
C ARG A 15 12.93 -3.25 -2.10
N GLU A 16 12.06 -2.40 -1.54
CA GLU A 16 10.81 -2.02 -2.17
C GLU A 16 11.03 -0.84 -3.13
N VAL A 17 10.43 -0.94 -4.32
CA VAL A 17 10.34 0.17 -5.28
C VAL A 17 8.93 0.74 -5.20
N PRO A 18 8.72 1.89 -4.55
CA PRO A 18 7.39 2.48 -4.46
C PRO A 18 6.95 2.99 -5.84
N PRO A 19 5.65 2.90 -6.17
CA PRO A 19 5.12 3.48 -7.40
C PRO A 19 5.46 4.97 -7.48
N ALA A 20 5.94 5.40 -8.65
CA ALA A 20 6.38 6.77 -8.88
C ALA A 20 7.44 7.28 -7.88
N GLU A 21 8.39 6.42 -7.46
CA GLU A 21 9.47 6.75 -6.51
C GLU A 21 10.14 8.11 -6.79
N ARG A 22 10.44 8.41 -8.06
CA ARG A 22 11.08 9.67 -8.47
C ARG A 22 10.21 10.89 -8.13
N MET A 23 8.90 10.81 -8.37
CA MET A 23 7.96 11.88 -8.04
C MET A 23 7.84 12.04 -6.52
N LEU A 24 7.78 10.94 -5.76
CA LEU A 24 7.76 10.99 -4.30
C LEU A 24 9.04 11.63 -3.74
N LYS A 25 10.22 11.30 -4.28
CA LYS A 25 11.48 11.95 -3.90
C LYS A 25 11.42 13.45 -4.13
N PHE A 26 10.97 13.88 -5.30
CA PHE A 26 10.79 15.31 -5.61
C PHE A 26 9.82 16.00 -4.65
N LEU A 27 8.62 15.44 -4.45
CA LEU A 27 7.57 16.03 -3.61
C LEU A 27 7.97 16.14 -2.14
N TYR A 28 8.74 15.18 -1.60
CA TYR A 28 9.05 15.14 -0.17
C TYR A 28 10.45 15.66 0.20
N HIS A 29 11.42 15.65 -0.73
CA HIS A 29 12.82 16.00 -0.43
C HIS A 29 13.32 17.25 -1.16
N HIS A 30 12.69 17.66 -2.28
CA HIS A 30 13.07 18.91 -2.95
C HIS A 30 12.30 20.08 -2.31
N PRO A 31 12.95 21.21 -1.95
CA PRO A 31 12.30 22.32 -1.25
C PRO A 31 11.08 22.83 -2.03
N PHE A 32 11.24 23.11 -3.33
CA PHE A 32 10.13 23.51 -4.20
C PHE A 32 9.00 22.47 -4.28
N GLY A 33 9.34 21.18 -4.35
CA GLY A 33 8.34 20.10 -4.37
C GLY A 33 7.55 20.04 -3.06
N LYS A 34 8.24 20.21 -1.92
CA LYS A 34 7.66 20.13 -0.58
C LYS A 34 6.81 21.35 -0.22
N THR A 35 7.23 22.56 -0.58
CA THR A 35 6.56 23.80 -0.18
C THR A 35 5.49 24.26 -1.16
N ALA A 36 5.72 24.12 -2.47
CA ALA A 36 4.79 24.62 -3.48
C ALA A 36 3.86 23.54 -4.04
N ILE A 37 4.40 22.37 -4.39
CA ILE A 37 3.64 21.34 -5.14
C ILE A 37 2.88 20.39 -4.21
N LEU A 38 3.50 19.93 -3.12
CA LEU A 38 2.91 18.98 -2.21
C LEU A 38 1.58 19.47 -1.59
N PRO A 39 1.42 20.74 -1.16
CA PRO A 39 0.14 21.23 -0.63
C PRO A 39 -0.99 21.17 -1.67
N LEU A 40 -0.69 21.45 -2.94
CA LEU A 40 -1.66 21.40 -4.04
C LEU A 40 -2.07 19.96 -4.33
N VAL A 41 -1.10 19.04 -4.45
CA VAL A 41 -1.37 17.63 -4.77
C VAL A 41 -2.14 16.93 -3.65
N LYS A 42 -1.97 17.35 -2.38
CA LYS A 42 -2.69 16.79 -1.22
C LYS A 42 -4.17 17.20 -1.16
N GLN A 43 -4.63 18.14 -1.98
CA GLN A 43 -6.03 18.57 -1.94
C GLN A 43 -6.97 17.46 -2.43
N LYS A 44 -8.08 17.28 -1.72
CA LYS A 44 -9.11 16.29 -2.05
C LYS A 44 -9.62 16.43 -3.49
N ILE A 45 -9.82 17.66 -3.97
CA ILE A 45 -10.30 17.93 -5.33
C ILE A 45 -9.34 17.39 -6.38
N VAL A 46 -8.03 17.58 -6.18
CA VAL A 46 -6.98 17.08 -7.09
C VAL A 46 -6.95 15.56 -7.09
N SER A 47 -7.01 14.95 -5.90
CA SER A 47 -7.07 13.48 -5.74
C SER A 47 -8.31 12.89 -6.43
N ASP A 48 -9.48 13.48 -6.21
CA ASP A 48 -10.75 13.01 -6.78
C ASP A 48 -10.77 13.17 -8.30
N TRP A 49 -10.26 14.29 -8.83
CA TRP A 49 -10.11 14.49 -10.27
C TRP A 49 -9.18 13.46 -10.90
N TYR A 50 -8.03 13.20 -10.28
CA TYR A 50 -7.07 12.21 -10.77
C TYR A 50 -7.67 10.80 -10.71
N GLY A 51 -8.36 10.45 -9.62
CA GLY A 51 -9.08 9.19 -9.47
C GLY A 51 -10.12 8.97 -10.58
N ARG A 52 -10.95 9.98 -10.87
CA ARG A 52 -11.91 9.93 -12.00
C ARG A 52 -11.22 9.76 -13.35
N LYS A 53 -10.06 10.37 -13.55
CA LYS A 53 -9.27 10.19 -14.78
C LYS A 53 -8.80 8.74 -14.95
N MET A 54 -8.52 8.02 -13.86
CA MET A 54 -8.07 6.61 -13.91
C MET A 54 -9.18 5.62 -14.26
N TYR A 55 -10.46 6.04 -14.28
CA TYR A 55 -11.58 5.25 -14.81
C TYR A 55 -11.81 5.44 -16.32
N LYS A 56 -11.11 6.38 -16.98
CA LYS A 56 -11.29 6.63 -18.43
C LYS A 56 -10.49 5.63 -19.26
N LYS A 57 -10.99 5.26 -20.45
CA LYS A 57 -10.29 4.36 -21.40
C LYS A 57 -8.88 4.82 -21.78
N SER A 58 -8.66 6.12 -21.86
CA SER A 58 -7.33 6.69 -22.14
C SER A 58 -6.28 6.40 -21.07
N SER A 59 -6.67 5.90 -19.89
CA SER A 59 -5.76 5.49 -18.81
C SER A 59 -5.15 4.10 -19.01
N VAL A 60 -5.73 3.25 -19.88
CA VAL A 60 -5.23 1.90 -20.21
C VAL A 60 -3.77 1.92 -20.68
N LYS A 61 -3.37 2.96 -21.41
CA LYS A 61 -1.97 3.15 -21.86
C LYS A 61 -0.92 3.17 -20.74
N ARG A 62 -1.35 3.34 -19.48
CA ARG A 62 -0.47 3.36 -18.31
C ARG A 62 -0.20 1.97 -17.74
N ILE A 63 -1.04 0.98 -18.05
CA ILE A 63 -0.98 -0.36 -17.46
C ILE A 63 0.35 -1.02 -17.80
N LYS A 64 0.76 -1.04 -19.08
CA LYS A 64 2.01 -1.68 -19.51
C LYS A 64 3.23 -1.17 -18.74
N SER A 65 3.45 0.14 -18.75
CA SER A 65 4.57 0.75 -18.02
C SER A 65 4.50 0.47 -16.51
N PHE A 66 3.30 0.38 -15.93
CA PHE A 66 3.12 0.07 -14.51
C PHE A 66 3.49 -1.38 -14.19
N VAL A 67 3.02 -2.33 -15.00
CA VAL A 67 3.38 -3.77 -14.91
C VAL A 67 4.89 -3.94 -15.04
N ASP A 68 5.51 -3.33 -16.05
CA ASP A 68 6.95 -3.45 -16.31
C ASP A 68 7.79 -2.86 -15.15
N THR A 69 7.39 -1.68 -14.64
CA THR A 69 8.13 -0.99 -13.57
C THR A 69 8.06 -1.74 -12.24
N LEU A 70 6.88 -2.28 -11.91
CA LEU A 70 6.62 -2.95 -10.63
C LEU A 70 6.80 -4.47 -10.71
N LYS A 71 7.08 -5.01 -11.90
CA LYS A 71 7.22 -6.45 -12.16
C LYS A 71 5.99 -7.24 -11.68
N ILE A 72 4.81 -6.74 -12.03
CA ILE A 72 3.53 -7.36 -11.63
C ILE A 72 3.35 -8.66 -12.40
N ASP A 73 3.06 -9.74 -11.68
CA ASP A 73 2.73 -11.02 -12.31
C ASP A 73 1.31 -10.97 -12.89
N MET A 74 1.24 -10.93 -14.22
CA MET A 74 -0.03 -10.95 -14.95
C MET A 74 -0.56 -12.36 -15.19
N SER A 75 0.21 -13.42 -14.91
CA SER A 75 -0.22 -14.80 -15.09
C SER A 75 -1.32 -15.20 -14.11
N GLU A 76 -1.38 -14.55 -12.95
CA GLU A 76 -2.40 -14.75 -11.92
C GLU A 76 -3.71 -14.00 -12.20
N SER A 77 -3.71 -13.03 -13.12
CA SER A 77 -4.89 -12.22 -13.45
C SER A 77 -5.91 -13.03 -14.27
N GLU A 78 -7.21 -12.88 -13.99
CA GLU A 78 -8.26 -13.46 -14.84
C GLU A 78 -8.31 -12.81 -16.23
N LYS A 79 -8.03 -11.50 -16.29
CA LYS A 79 -8.03 -10.71 -17.53
C LYS A 79 -6.63 -10.59 -18.11
N ASN A 80 -6.51 -10.58 -19.44
CA ASN A 80 -5.26 -10.21 -20.10
C ASN A 80 -5.09 -8.68 -20.11
N MET A 81 -3.87 -8.21 -20.39
CA MET A 81 -3.56 -6.79 -20.43
C MET A 81 -4.41 -5.98 -21.42
N GLY A 82 -4.86 -6.60 -22.52
CA GLY A 82 -5.70 -5.97 -23.54
C GLY A 82 -7.18 -5.83 -23.15
N ASP A 83 -7.62 -6.56 -22.13
CA ASP A 83 -9.04 -6.69 -21.77
C ASP A 83 -9.48 -5.62 -20.75
N PHE A 84 -8.53 -4.83 -20.22
CA PHE A 84 -8.82 -3.78 -19.26
C PHE A 84 -9.46 -2.56 -19.91
N SER A 85 -10.56 -2.11 -19.34
CA SER A 85 -11.31 -0.94 -19.80
C SER A 85 -10.71 0.38 -19.31
N SER A 86 -9.95 0.35 -18.20
CA SER A 86 -9.31 1.51 -17.57
C SER A 86 -8.14 1.08 -16.68
N PHE A 87 -7.35 2.03 -16.20
CA PHE A 87 -6.27 1.75 -15.24
C PHE A 87 -6.83 1.25 -13.90
N ASN A 88 -7.95 1.79 -13.43
CA ASN A 88 -8.55 1.31 -12.20
C ASN A 88 -9.11 -0.12 -12.35
N ASP A 89 -9.69 -0.47 -13.49
CA ASP A 89 -10.11 -1.86 -13.80
C ASP A 89 -8.93 -2.86 -13.68
N PHE A 90 -7.72 -2.41 -14.00
CA PHE A 90 -6.50 -3.18 -13.76
C PHE A 90 -6.08 -3.22 -12.27
N ILE A 91 -6.22 -2.12 -11.53
CA ILE A 91 -5.82 -2.05 -10.11
C ILE A 91 -6.65 -3.00 -9.24
N PHE A 92 -7.97 -3.06 -9.44
CA PHE A 92 -8.86 -3.96 -8.70
C PHE A 92 -9.15 -5.27 -9.44
N ARG A 93 -8.29 -5.66 -10.40
CA ARG A 93 -8.47 -6.89 -11.20
C ARG A 93 -8.70 -8.11 -10.31
N LYS A 94 -9.52 -9.04 -10.81
CA LYS A 94 -9.69 -10.34 -10.18
C LYS A 94 -8.50 -11.24 -10.49
N LEU A 95 -8.11 -12.04 -9.51
CA LEU A 95 -7.14 -13.12 -9.67
C LEU A 95 -7.87 -14.42 -10.02
N LYS A 96 -7.20 -15.30 -10.75
CA LYS A 96 -7.73 -16.62 -11.12
C LYS A 96 -8.08 -17.42 -9.87
N THR A 97 -9.14 -18.23 -9.98
CA THR A 97 -9.46 -19.24 -8.96
C THR A 97 -8.24 -20.11 -8.67
N GLY A 98 -7.93 -20.30 -7.39
CA GLY A 98 -6.77 -21.08 -6.95
C GLY A 98 -5.43 -20.32 -6.93
N ALA A 99 -5.39 -19.04 -7.35
CA ALA A 99 -4.17 -18.21 -7.23
C ALA A 99 -3.76 -17.99 -5.76
N ARG A 100 -4.72 -18.09 -4.83
CA ARG A 100 -4.48 -18.01 -3.39
C ARG A 100 -5.22 -19.17 -2.71
N THR A 101 -4.49 -20.04 -2.04
CA THR A 101 -5.05 -21.07 -1.17
C THR A 101 -5.31 -20.48 0.21
N ILE A 102 -6.52 -20.63 0.73
CA ILE A 102 -6.85 -20.24 2.10
C ILE A 102 -6.55 -21.44 3.00
N GLU A 103 -5.63 -21.25 3.95
CA GLU A 103 -5.21 -22.26 4.92
C GLU A 103 -6.02 -22.13 6.23
N ASP A 104 -5.83 -23.08 7.16
CA ASP A 104 -6.46 -23.04 8.48
C ASP A 104 -5.80 -22.00 9.41
N GLY A 105 -6.58 -21.46 10.36
CA GLY A 105 -6.10 -20.52 11.36
C GLY A 105 -6.13 -19.05 10.91
N LEU A 106 -5.17 -18.25 11.40
CA LEU A 106 -5.09 -16.82 11.07
C LEU A 106 -4.41 -16.63 9.71
N VAL A 107 -5.22 -16.38 8.68
CA VAL A 107 -4.77 -16.12 7.32
C VAL A 107 -4.59 -14.63 7.03
N SER A 108 -3.69 -14.30 6.09
CA SER A 108 -3.49 -12.91 5.66
C SER A 108 -4.75 -12.37 4.98
N PRO A 109 -5.21 -11.14 5.30
CA PRO A 109 -6.40 -10.57 4.67
C PRO A 109 -6.16 -10.11 3.22
N GLY A 110 -4.92 -10.16 2.72
CA GLY A 110 -4.59 -9.83 1.34
C GLY A 110 -3.10 -9.93 1.03
N ASP A 111 -2.73 -9.50 -0.17
CA ASP A 111 -1.34 -9.45 -0.66
C ASP A 111 -0.66 -8.12 -0.27
N GLY A 112 0.49 -8.23 0.39
CA GLY A 112 1.16 -7.04 0.90
C GLY A 112 2.27 -7.36 1.89
N LYS A 113 2.66 -6.34 2.64
CA LYS A 113 3.71 -6.44 3.65
C LYS A 113 3.12 -6.16 5.01
N ILE A 114 3.64 -6.86 6.01
CA ILE A 114 3.18 -6.73 7.39
C ILE A 114 4.32 -6.19 8.23
N ILE A 115 3.99 -5.22 9.08
CA ILE A 115 4.80 -4.86 10.25
C ILE A 115 4.04 -5.41 11.45
N ALA A 116 4.67 -6.24 12.26
CA ALA A 116 4.05 -6.87 13.41
C ALA A 116 4.78 -6.46 14.69
N PHE A 117 4.00 -6.20 15.73
CA PHE A 117 4.50 -6.04 17.08
C PHE A 117 3.80 -7.08 17.96
N GLU A 118 4.60 -7.85 18.69
CA GLU A 118 4.11 -8.96 19.50
C GLU A 118 3.24 -8.47 20.66
N ASN A 119 3.66 -7.39 21.31
CA ASN A 119 2.88 -6.73 22.33
C ASN A 119 2.88 -5.22 22.08
N VAL A 120 1.69 -4.63 22.02
CA VAL A 120 1.52 -3.18 21.85
C VAL A 120 1.95 -2.39 23.09
N ALA A 121 1.96 -2.99 24.29
CA ALA A 121 2.49 -2.36 25.51
C ALA A 121 3.98 -2.00 25.37
N ASP A 122 4.75 -2.82 24.64
CA ASP A 122 6.17 -2.58 24.36
C ASP A 122 6.37 -1.44 23.34
N VAL A 123 5.29 -1.00 22.70
CA VAL A 123 5.27 0.00 21.63
C VAL A 123 4.47 1.19 22.11
N HIS A 124 5.11 2.06 22.89
CA HIS A 124 4.47 3.27 23.40
C HIS A 124 3.83 4.12 22.29
N GLU A 125 4.46 4.17 21.12
CA GLU A 125 4.01 4.93 19.96
C GLU A 125 4.39 4.24 18.65
N PHE A 126 3.51 4.34 17.65
CA PHE A 126 3.73 3.78 16.32
C PHE A 126 3.39 4.79 15.22
N TYR A 127 3.91 4.52 14.02
CA TYR A 127 3.75 5.42 12.88
C TYR A 127 2.87 4.79 11.79
N VAL A 128 1.78 5.47 11.44
CA VAL A 128 0.94 5.13 10.28
C VAL A 128 1.00 6.29 9.28
N LYS A 129 1.50 6.02 8.07
CA LYS A 129 1.64 7.03 6.99
C LYS A 129 2.39 8.30 7.43
N GLY A 130 3.40 8.15 8.29
CA GLY A 130 4.22 9.25 8.80
C GLY A 130 3.54 10.09 9.90
N GLN A 131 2.35 9.70 10.35
CA GLN A 131 1.70 10.26 11.53
C GLN A 131 1.94 9.34 12.72
N ARG A 132 2.21 9.94 13.86
CA ARG A 132 2.49 9.28 15.13
C ARG A 132 1.19 9.03 15.88
N PHE A 133 1.02 7.84 16.42
CA PHE A 133 -0.17 7.41 17.15
C PHE A 133 0.22 6.64 18.42
N THR A 134 -0.58 6.82 19.47
CA THR A 134 -0.72 5.87 20.56
C THR A 134 -1.89 4.92 20.25
N LEU A 135 -1.99 3.78 20.95
CA LEU A 135 -3.12 2.86 20.78
C LEU A 135 -4.47 3.56 21.02
N GLU A 136 -4.57 4.35 22.09
CA GLU A 136 -5.76 5.16 22.39
C GLU A 136 -6.06 6.17 21.29
N GLY A 137 -5.06 6.90 20.80
CA GLY A 137 -5.24 7.89 19.73
C GLY A 137 -5.65 7.27 18.39
N PHE A 138 -5.18 6.05 18.11
CA PHE A 138 -5.55 5.30 16.91
C PHE A 138 -6.98 4.78 16.97
N LEU A 139 -7.37 4.14 18.09
CA LEU A 139 -8.71 3.59 18.29
C LEU A 139 -9.76 4.67 18.60
N ARG A 140 -9.32 5.87 19.02
CA ARG A 140 -10.17 6.97 19.47
C ARG A 140 -11.14 6.55 20.58
N ASN A 141 -10.73 5.56 21.38
CA ASN A 141 -11.52 4.99 22.46
C ASN A 141 -10.56 4.43 23.52
N LYS A 142 -10.63 4.99 24.73
CA LYS A 142 -9.75 4.64 25.85
C LYS A 142 -10.05 3.27 26.45
N GLU A 143 -11.32 2.91 26.57
CA GLU A 143 -11.75 1.62 27.14
C GLU A 143 -11.33 0.47 26.21
N LEU A 144 -11.54 0.65 24.91
CA LEU A 144 -11.12 -0.31 23.88
C LEU A 144 -9.58 -0.43 23.82
N ALA A 145 -8.87 0.69 23.96
CA ALA A 145 -7.40 0.64 24.01
C ALA A 145 -6.90 -0.16 25.22
N ARG A 146 -7.54 -0.01 26.39
CA ARG A 146 -7.19 -0.78 27.58
C ARG A 146 -7.43 -2.28 27.40
N SER A 147 -8.51 -2.68 26.72
CA SER A 147 -8.75 -4.11 26.44
C SER A 147 -7.70 -4.74 25.51
N PHE A 148 -7.00 -3.93 24.72
CA PHE A 148 -5.96 -4.38 23.79
C PHE A 148 -4.52 -4.11 24.28
N GLU A 149 -4.32 -3.62 25.50
CA GLU A 149 -3.02 -3.17 26.01
C GLU A 149 -1.91 -4.23 25.90
N ASN A 150 -2.24 -5.51 26.09
CA ASN A 150 -1.29 -6.63 25.98
C ASN A 150 -1.49 -7.47 24.71
N SER A 151 -2.11 -6.91 23.67
CA SER A 151 -2.37 -7.59 22.41
C SER A 151 -1.27 -7.35 21.38
N SER A 152 -1.16 -8.27 20.42
CA SER A 152 -0.35 -8.07 19.23
C SER A 152 -1.04 -7.13 18.23
N ILE A 153 -0.24 -6.35 17.49
CA ILE A 153 -0.73 -5.49 16.40
C ILE A 153 -0.01 -5.78 15.10
N PHE A 154 -0.79 -5.89 14.02
CA PHE A 154 -0.31 -6.15 12.67
C PHE A 154 -0.72 -5.01 11.72
N TYR A 155 0.26 -4.29 11.18
CA TYR A 155 0.05 -3.29 10.13
C TYR A 155 0.17 -3.93 8.77
N PHE A 156 -0.96 -4.08 8.10
CA PHE A 156 -0.98 -4.55 6.73
C PHE A 156 -0.85 -3.39 5.75
N LYS A 157 0.17 -3.45 4.90
CA LYS A 157 0.41 -2.50 3.81
C LYS A 157 0.23 -3.21 2.47
N ALA A 158 -0.88 -2.91 1.80
CA ALA A 158 -1.09 -3.31 0.42
C ALA A 158 0.03 -2.72 -0.46
N CYS A 159 0.67 -3.59 -1.24
CA CYS A 159 1.68 -3.20 -2.21
C CYS A 159 1.07 -3.20 -3.61
N SER A 160 1.61 -2.39 -4.51
CA SER A 160 1.11 -2.32 -5.90
C SER A 160 1.63 -3.44 -6.81
N GLN A 161 2.25 -4.47 -6.22
CA GLN A 161 2.80 -5.63 -6.91
C GLN A 161 1.77 -6.76 -6.87
#